data_AF-A0YTD6-F1
#
_entry.id   AF-A0YTD6-F1
#
_cell.length_a   1.000
_cell.length_b   1.000
_cell.length_c   1.000
_cell.angle_alpha   90.00
_cell.angle_beta   90.00
_cell.angle_gamma   90.00
#
_symmetry.space_group_name_H-M   'P 1'
#
loop_
_entity.id
_entity.type
_entity.pdbx_description
1 polymer ?
#
loop_
_entity_poly.entity_id
_entity_poly.type
_entity_poly.pdbx_seq_one_letter_code
_entity_poly.pdbx_strand_id
1 'polypeptide(L)'
;MTLEIVLNELSLKNPAPDINTARKWMSDFINTLRLINENAKSTTPYTHYEFYNTVLAPNYSLSNWLYDREIDRDDQRLILTLTNQPFTEEVNIDNYEFSYEGESVIGLGVAYLLDALLISILSEPKWDCTYLSLKIRRIDENEELLEENRELPHISCSDHLQEHTDWIQNRIKIQIYDGVELWKLKEELFPRLEFCDSVGKQLQNIKRGQLELKLVREALSQLDSCCQNWTSGSFSSEGYSIEISPESTVTLNQYSQERTFRCPDGQERLFEQHIKLRVCNWRIHFYPKEEPGKVIIGYIGRHLPTDKYPT
;
A
#
# COMPACT_ATOMS: atom_id res chain seq x y z
N MET A 1 0.17 14.11 0.04
CA MET A 1 -0.42 12.78 0.29
C MET A 1 -0.90 12.74 1.73
N THR A 2 -2.07 12.15 1.98
CA THR A 2 -2.52 11.84 3.35
C THR A 2 -1.86 10.53 3.78
N LEU A 3 -1.39 10.46 5.03
CA LEU A 3 -0.93 9.19 5.58
C LEU A 3 -2.13 8.26 5.75
N GLU A 4 -2.12 7.12 5.06
CA GLU A 4 -3.13 6.09 5.27
C GLU A 4 -2.92 5.41 6.62
N ILE A 5 -4.00 5.21 7.38
CA ILE A 5 -3.98 4.54 8.68
C ILE A 5 -4.92 3.36 8.63
N VAL A 6 -4.53 2.22 9.19
CA VAL A 6 -5.39 1.03 9.28
C VAL A 6 -5.42 0.56 10.73
N LEU A 7 -6.63 0.30 11.24
CA LEU A 7 -6.80 -0.27 12.58
C LEU A 7 -6.42 -1.75 12.57
N ASN A 8 -5.52 -2.15 13.47
CA ASN A 8 -5.26 -3.55 13.78
C ASN A 8 -6.46 -4.14 14.53
N GLU A 9 -7.27 -4.93 13.85
CA GLU A 9 -8.48 -5.55 14.37
C GLU A 9 -8.19 -6.53 15.53
N LEU A 10 -6.99 -7.12 15.57
CA LEU A 10 -6.63 -8.04 16.64
C LEU A 10 -6.54 -7.33 17.99
N SER A 11 -6.21 -6.03 17.99
CA SER A 11 -6.14 -5.23 19.22
C SER A 11 -7.50 -5.02 19.90
N LEU A 12 -8.60 -5.34 19.21
CA LEU A 12 -9.97 -5.25 19.72
C LEU A 12 -10.52 -6.58 20.26
N LYS A 13 -9.80 -7.70 20.10
CA LYS A 13 -10.32 -9.04 20.44
C LYS A 13 -10.51 -9.25 21.93
N ASN A 14 -9.67 -8.62 22.74
CA ASN A 14 -9.66 -8.79 24.19
C ASN A 14 -10.29 -7.57 24.88
N PRO A 15 -11.52 -7.70 25.42
CA PRO A 15 -12.15 -6.61 26.15
C PRO A 15 -11.37 -6.27 27.42
N ALA A 16 -11.41 -5.01 27.81
CA ALA A 16 -10.91 -4.55 29.09
C ALA A 16 -11.66 -5.24 30.25
N PRO A 17 -11.03 -5.42 31.42
CA PRO A 17 -11.66 -6.07 32.57
C PRO A 17 -12.88 -5.28 33.11
N ASP A 18 -12.91 -3.97 32.89
CA ASP A 18 -13.95 -3.07 33.39
C ASP A 18 -14.12 -1.83 32.50
N ILE A 19 -15.21 -1.09 32.72
CA ILE A 19 -15.57 0.10 31.94
C ILE A 19 -14.51 1.20 32.08
N ASN A 20 -13.93 1.43 33.25
CA ASN A 20 -12.95 2.50 33.42
C ASN A 20 -11.67 2.19 32.64
N THR A 21 -11.22 0.94 32.65
CA THR A 21 -10.09 0.50 31.84
C THR A 21 -10.39 0.63 30.34
N ALA A 22 -11.58 0.24 29.88
CA ALA A 22 -12.01 0.43 28.49
C ALA A 22 -12.01 1.91 28.07
N ARG A 23 -12.53 2.80 28.93
CA ARG A 23 -12.54 4.24 28.66
C ARG A 23 -11.13 4.78 28.54
N LYS A 24 -10.22 4.39 29.44
CA LYS A 24 -8.81 4.78 29.38
C LYS A 24 -8.17 4.34 28.06
N TRP A 25 -8.33 3.08 27.67
CA TRP A 25 -7.80 2.56 26.40
C TRP A 25 -8.30 3.35 25.18
N MET A 26 -9.59 3.70 25.15
CA MET A 26 -10.15 4.53 24.09
C MET A 26 -9.59 5.95 24.09
N SER A 27 -9.43 6.57 25.27
CA SER A 27 -8.80 7.89 25.39
C SER A 27 -7.35 7.88 24.92
N ASP A 28 -6.57 6.86 25.29
CA ASP A 28 -5.17 6.72 24.87
C ASP A 28 -5.08 6.51 23.34
N PHE A 29 -5.96 5.69 22.77
CA PHE A 29 -6.09 5.50 21.32
C PHE A 29 -6.44 6.79 20.58
N ILE A 30 -7.41 7.56 21.08
CA ILE A 30 -7.81 8.85 20.50
C ILE A 30 -6.68 9.88 20.56
N ASN A 31 -5.97 9.96 21.68
CA ASN A 31 -4.83 10.86 21.83
C ASN A 31 -3.72 10.50 20.82
N THR A 32 -3.49 9.21 20.60
CA THR A 32 -2.55 8.72 19.59
C THR A 32 -2.97 9.14 18.18
N LEU A 33 -4.26 8.99 17.82
CA LEU A 33 -4.80 9.46 16.53
C LEU A 33 -4.65 10.98 16.33
N ARG A 34 -4.89 11.77 17.37
CA ARG A 34 -4.71 13.22 17.33
C ARG A 34 -3.25 13.58 17.09
N LEU A 35 -2.34 12.94 17.81
CA LEU A 35 -0.91 13.18 17.67
C LEU A 35 -0.40 12.84 16.26
N ILE A 36 -0.87 11.74 15.66
CA ILE A 36 -0.56 11.41 14.27
C ILE A 36 -1.04 12.52 13.33
N ASN A 37 -2.29 12.97 13.49
CA ASN A 37 -2.88 14.04 12.67
C ASN A 37 -2.15 15.39 12.79
N GLU A 38 -1.61 15.70 13.96
CA GLU A 38 -0.80 16.91 14.19
C GLU A 38 0.55 16.86 13.46
N ASN A 39 1.16 15.68 13.36
CA ASN A 39 2.47 15.49 12.74
C ASN A 39 2.38 15.18 11.23
N ALA A 40 1.25 14.66 10.78
CA ALA A 40 0.98 14.27 9.42
C ALA A 40 -0.49 14.48 9.11
N LYS A 41 -0.80 15.09 7.97
CA LYS A 41 -2.16 15.01 7.45
C LYS A 41 -2.48 13.53 7.18
N SER A 42 -3.30 12.89 8.00
CA SER A 42 -3.68 11.48 7.82
C SER A 42 -5.11 11.33 7.35
N THR A 43 -5.44 10.15 6.82
CA THR A 43 -6.84 9.77 6.59
C THR A 43 -7.49 9.32 7.88
N THR A 44 -8.80 9.15 7.80
CA THR A 44 -9.55 8.37 8.77
C THR A 44 -9.04 6.92 8.73
N PRO A 45 -8.73 6.29 9.86
CA PRO A 45 -8.38 4.87 9.91
C PRO A 45 -9.38 3.97 9.17
N TYR A 46 -8.87 3.07 8.32
CA TYR A 46 -9.65 1.95 7.80
C TYR A 46 -9.99 0.98 8.94
N THR A 47 -11.23 0.51 9.02
CA THR A 47 -11.69 -0.39 10.09
C THR A 47 -12.39 -1.65 9.56
N HIS A 48 -12.56 -2.66 10.41
CA HIS A 48 -13.41 -3.81 10.11
C HIS A 48 -14.90 -3.42 10.05
N TYR A 49 -15.71 -4.13 9.25
CA TYR A 49 -17.16 -3.86 9.09
C TYR A 49 -17.95 -3.89 10.41
N GLU A 50 -17.50 -4.69 11.37
CA GLU A 50 -18.17 -4.86 12.66
C GLU A 50 -17.63 -3.96 13.77
N PHE A 51 -16.90 -2.90 13.44
CA PHE A 51 -16.24 -2.03 14.43
C PHE A 51 -17.18 -1.53 15.55
N TYR A 52 -18.43 -1.18 15.24
CA TYR A 52 -19.41 -0.74 16.27
C TYR A 52 -19.88 -1.84 17.23
N ASN A 53 -19.72 -3.11 16.84
CA ASN A 53 -20.10 -4.27 17.63
C ASN A 53 -18.96 -4.72 18.57
N THR A 54 -17.78 -4.08 18.49
CA THR A 54 -16.66 -4.38 19.36
C THR A 54 -17.07 -4.25 20.82
N VAL A 55 -16.83 -5.32 21.58
CA VAL A 55 -17.03 -5.35 23.03
C VAL A 55 -15.78 -4.76 23.69
N LEU A 56 -15.91 -3.58 24.32
CA LEU A 56 -14.78 -2.90 24.96
C LEU A 56 -14.57 -3.37 26.40
N ALA A 57 -15.63 -3.76 27.11
CA ALA A 57 -15.61 -4.36 28.44
C ALA A 57 -16.89 -5.19 28.67
N PRO A 58 -16.99 -6.01 29.74
CA PRO A 58 -18.21 -6.77 30.03
C PRO A 58 -19.47 -5.88 30.04
N ASN A 59 -20.45 -6.22 29.19
CA ASN A 59 -21.69 -5.46 28.97
C ASN A 59 -21.49 -4.00 28.46
N TYR A 60 -20.33 -3.72 27.87
CA TYR A 60 -19.96 -2.39 27.40
C TYR A 60 -19.32 -2.45 26.02
N SER A 61 -20.12 -2.22 24.97
CA SER A 61 -19.66 -2.18 23.58
C SER A 61 -19.18 -0.79 23.16
N LEU A 62 -18.56 -0.69 21.98
CA LEU A 62 -18.25 0.60 21.36
C LEU A 62 -19.50 1.45 21.15
N SER A 63 -20.63 0.81 20.78
CA SER A 63 -21.93 1.47 20.73
C SER A 63 -22.32 2.08 22.08
N ASN A 64 -22.11 1.36 23.20
CA ASN A 64 -22.36 1.92 24.54
C ASN A 64 -21.43 3.11 24.83
N TRP A 65 -20.15 3.02 24.45
CA TRP A 65 -19.17 4.10 24.62
C TRP A 65 -19.53 5.37 23.85
N LEU A 66 -20.08 5.23 22.64
CA LEU A 66 -20.54 6.36 21.82
C LEU A 66 -21.72 7.13 22.41
N TYR A 67 -22.50 6.51 23.30
CA TYR A 67 -23.63 7.13 23.99
C TYR A 67 -23.38 7.37 25.49
N ASP A 68 -22.15 7.09 25.95
CA ASP A 68 -21.76 7.30 27.33
C ASP A 68 -21.64 8.80 27.63
N ARG A 69 -22.33 9.26 28.68
CA ARG A 69 -22.38 10.67 29.07
C ARG A 69 -21.10 11.15 29.75
N GLU A 70 -20.25 10.23 30.19
CA GLU A 70 -18.96 10.54 30.81
C GLU A 70 -17.84 10.75 29.78
N ILE A 71 -18.09 10.43 28.50
CA ILE A 71 -17.14 10.61 27.42
C ILE A 71 -17.32 11.97 26.76
N ASP A 72 -16.20 12.60 26.40
CA ASP A 72 -16.19 13.87 25.70
C ASP A 72 -16.86 13.76 24.32
N ARG A 73 -17.62 14.79 23.94
CA ARG A 73 -18.39 14.77 22.69
C ARG A 73 -17.52 14.81 21.45
N ASP A 74 -16.34 15.44 21.51
CA ASP A 74 -15.43 15.50 20.37
C ASP A 74 -14.67 14.18 20.22
N ASP A 75 -14.37 13.48 21.32
CA ASP A 75 -13.89 12.09 21.31
C ASP A 75 -14.91 11.16 20.61
N GLN A 76 -16.19 11.26 20.97
CA GLN A 76 -17.27 10.49 20.34
C GLN A 76 -17.39 10.78 18.83
N ARG A 77 -17.34 12.06 18.45
CA ARG A 77 -17.40 12.47 17.04
C ARG A 77 -16.23 11.94 16.24
N LEU A 78 -15.01 11.96 16.78
CA LEU A 78 -13.85 11.42 16.09
C LEU A 78 -14.03 9.93 15.77
N ILE A 79 -14.44 9.12 16.77
CA ILE A 79 -14.69 7.69 16.56
C ILE A 79 -15.82 7.46 15.54
N LEU A 80 -16.85 8.30 15.52
CA LEU A 80 -17.91 8.21 14.49
C LEU A 80 -17.38 8.46 13.08
N THR A 81 -16.29 9.21 12.89
CA THR A 81 -15.72 9.39 11.55
C THR A 81 -15.01 8.15 11.02
N LEU A 82 -14.57 7.24 11.91
CA LEU A 82 -13.79 6.03 11.56
C LEU A 82 -14.51 5.04 10.67
N THR A 83 -15.83 5.11 10.59
CA THR A 83 -16.67 4.04 10.01
C THR A 83 -17.02 4.23 8.55
N ASN A 84 -16.48 5.28 7.93
CA ASN A 84 -16.69 5.57 6.51
C ASN A 84 -15.71 4.84 5.58
N GLN A 85 -14.78 4.02 6.12
CA GLN A 85 -13.78 3.31 5.31
C GLN A 85 -13.59 1.86 5.80
N PRO A 86 -14.47 0.93 5.40
CA PRO A 86 -14.27 -0.48 5.73
C PRO A 86 -13.13 -1.10 4.93
N PHE A 87 -12.49 -2.15 5.47
CA PHE A 87 -11.33 -2.81 4.88
C PHE A 87 -11.45 -3.23 3.39
N THR A 88 -12.63 -3.60 2.90
CA THR A 88 -12.74 -4.37 1.64
C THR A 88 -13.34 -3.63 0.44
N GLU A 89 -13.64 -2.32 0.52
CA GLU A 89 -14.17 -1.62 -0.65
C GLU A 89 -13.10 -1.23 -1.69
N GLU A 90 -11.81 -1.22 -1.31
CA GLU A 90 -10.74 -0.68 -2.16
C GLU A 90 -9.60 -1.66 -2.51
N VAL A 91 -9.52 -2.84 -1.90
CA VAL A 91 -8.33 -3.71 -1.99
C VAL A 91 -8.70 -5.16 -2.35
N ASN A 92 -8.14 -5.67 -3.45
CA ASN A 92 -8.29 -7.06 -3.85
C ASN A 92 -7.34 -7.96 -3.04
N ILE A 93 -7.90 -8.71 -2.10
CA ILE A 93 -7.17 -9.64 -1.21
C ILE A 93 -7.29 -11.11 -1.64
N ASP A 94 -8.03 -11.43 -2.71
CA ASP A 94 -8.40 -12.82 -3.04
C ASP A 94 -7.21 -13.73 -3.34
N ASN A 95 -6.07 -13.14 -3.75
CA ASN A 95 -4.83 -13.86 -4.07
C ASN A 95 -3.84 -13.93 -2.90
N TYR A 96 -4.22 -13.43 -1.72
CA TYR A 96 -3.36 -13.32 -0.56
C TYR A 96 -4.00 -13.96 0.66
N GLU A 97 -3.21 -14.76 1.37
CA GLU A 97 -3.50 -15.18 2.72
C GLU A 97 -2.56 -14.44 3.67
N PHE A 98 -3.14 -13.65 4.56
CA PHE A 98 -2.44 -12.86 5.54
C PHE A 98 -2.63 -13.46 6.93
N SER A 99 -1.54 -13.60 7.68
CA SER A 99 -1.59 -14.08 9.06
C SER A 99 -0.62 -13.36 9.99
N TYR A 100 -1.01 -13.23 11.25
CA TYR A 100 -0.18 -12.73 12.33
C TYR A 100 -0.21 -13.74 13.46
N GLU A 101 0.96 -14.23 13.90
CA GLU A 101 1.09 -15.29 14.92
C GLU A 101 0.23 -16.55 14.64
N GLY A 102 -0.03 -16.84 13.36
CA GLY A 102 -0.85 -17.98 12.92
C GLY A 102 -2.36 -17.70 12.84
N GLU A 103 -2.82 -16.52 13.23
CA GLU A 103 -4.22 -16.09 13.06
C GLU A 103 -4.40 -15.35 11.73
N SER A 104 -5.48 -15.64 11.01
CA SER A 104 -5.84 -14.91 9.79
C SER A 104 -6.21 -13.45 10.12
N VAL A 105 -5.70 -12.52 9.32
CA VAL A 105 -5.90 -11.07 9.49
C VAL A 105 -6.25 -10.41 8.17
N ILE A 106 -7.10 -9.39 8.22
CA ILE A 106 -7.47 -8.57 7.06
C ILE A 106 -6.84 -7.19 7.18
N GLY A 107 -6.93 -6.52 8.34
CA GLY A 107 -6.46 -5.15 8.52
C GLY A 107 -4.95 -5.02 8.34
N LEU A 108 -4.15 -5.96 8.86
CA LEU A 108 -2.70 -5.98 8.58
C LEU A 108 -2.42 -6.20 7.09
N GLY A 109 -3.20 -7.04 6.40
CA GLY A 109 -3.09 -7.24 4.95
C GLY A 109 -3.41 -5.97 4.18
N VAL A 110 -4.50 -5.27 4.54
CA VAL A 110 -4.84 -3.95 3.98
C VAL A 110 -3.71 -2.95 4.24
N ALA A 111 -3.14 -2.93 5.44
CA ALA A 111 -2.02 -2.05 5.75
C ALA A 111 -0.78 -2.37 4.93
N TYR A 112 -0.48 -3.64 4.67
CA TYR A 112 0.59 -4.02 3.75
C TYR A 112 0.32 -3.52 2.31
N LEU A 113 -0.89 -3.76 1.80
CA LEU A 113 -1.25 -3.46 0.41
C LEU A 113 -1.38 -1.95 0.14
N LEU A 114 -1.90 -1.21 1.12
CA LEU A 114 -1.94 0.25 1.10
C LEU A 114 -0.63 0.85 1.58
N ASP A 115 0.33 0.02 2.00
CA ASP A 115 1.59 0.41 2.65
C ASP A 115 1.31 1.49 3.72
N ALA A 116 0.32 1.26 4.58
CA ALA A 116 -0.25 2.20 5.55
C ALA A 116 0.38 2.05 6.94
N LEU A 117 0.12 3.02 7.82
CA LEU A 117 0.49 2.94 9.23
C LEU A 117 -0.56 2.10 9.98
N LEU A 118 -0.13 1.06 10.69
CA LEU A 118 -1.02 0.34 11.59
C LEU A 118 -1.19 1.09 12.91
N ILE A 119 -2.42 1.14 13.40
CA ILE A 119 -2.72 1.62 14.73
C ILE A 119 -3.46 0.56 15.56
N SER A 120 -3.11 0.43 16.83
CA SER A 120 -3.79 -0.48 17.77
C SER A 120 -4.31 0.25 18.99
N ILE A 121 -5.32 -0.33 19.63
CA ILE A 121 -5.56 -0.08 21.05
C ILE A 121 -4.52 -0.88 21.85
N LEU A 122 -3.90 -0.27 22.86
CA LEU A 122 -2.94 -0.96 23.74
C LEU A 122 -3.66 -1.83 24.79
N SER A 123 -4.44 -2.81 24.30
CA SER A 123 -5.21 -3.75 25.12
C SER A 123 -4.36 -4.86 25.73
N GLU A 124 -3.21 -5.16 25.13
CA GLU A 124 -2.27 -6.20 25.54
C GLU A 124 -0.82 -5.72 25.35
N PRO A 125 0.14 -6.21 26.16
CA PRO A 125 1.55 -5.82 26.05
C PRO A 125 2.18 -6.10 24.69
N LYS A 126 1.68 -7.08 23.91
CA LYS A 126 2.21 -7.39 22.58
C LYS A 126 1.98 -6.27 21.55
N TRP A 127 1.05 -5.35 21.82
CA TRP A 127 0.84 -4.17 21.00
C TRP A 127 1.79 -3.03 21.38
N ASP A 128 2.58 -3.16 22.45
CA ASP A 128 3.57 -2.15 22.87
C ASP A 128 4.87 -2.29 22.06
N CYS A 129 4.76 -2.10 20.75
CA CYS A 129 5.86 -2.22 19.81
C CYS A 129 5.69 -1.26 18.62
N THR A 130 6.79 -0.92 17.94
CA THR A 130 6.79 0.00 16.80
C THR A 130 6.62 -0.70 15.44
N TYR A 131 6.69 -2.04 15.40
CA TYR A 131 6.47 -2.83 14.19
C TYR A 131 5.71 -4.13 14.48
N LEU A 132 4.91 -4.58 13.51
CA LEU A 132 4.23 -5.88 13.53
C LEU A 132 4.67 -6.74 12.35
N SER A 133 5.04 -7.99 12.62
CA SER A 133 5.46 -8.96 11.60
C SER A 133 4.25 -9.64 10.95
N LEU A 134 3.96 -9.27 9.71
CA LEU A 134 2.91 -9.89 8.89
C LEU A 134 3.49 -11.06 8.08
N LYS A 135 2.88 -12.23 8.20
CA LYS A 135 3.13 -13.37 7.33
C LYS A 135 2.18 -13.32 6.13
N ILE A 136 2.75 -13.40 4.94
CA ILE A 136 2.05 -13.28 3.67
C ILE A 136 2.26 -14.59 2.89
N ARG A 137 1.16 -15.15 2.41
CA ARG A 137 1.16 -16.29 1.47
C ARG A 137 0.40 -15.90 0.22
N ARG A 138 0.93 -16.28 -0.92
CA ARG A 138 0.31 -16.02 -2.22
C ARG A 138 0.75 -17.06 -3.24
N ILE A 139 -0.05 -17.24 -4.28
CA ILE A 139 0.33 -18.05 -5.43
C ILE A 139 0.88 -17.12 -6.52
N ASP A 140 2.01 -17.49 -7.10
CA ASP A 140 2.58 -16.75 -8.23
C ASP A 140 1.92 -17.15 -9.57
N GLU A 141 2.44 -16.66 -10.70
CA GLU A 141 1.87 -16.99 -12.02
C GLU A 141 2.24 -18.39 -12.54
N ASN A 142 3.19 -19.04 -11.87
CA ASN A 142 3.64 -20.41 -12.13
C ASN A 142 2.92 -21.40 -11.23
N GLU A 143 1.89 -20.95 -10.50
CA GLU A 143 1.16 -21.74 -9.50
C GLU A 143 2.02 -22.17 -8.30
N GLU A 144 3.14 -21.50 -8.06
CA GLU A 144 4.01 -21.76 -6.92
C GLU A 144 3.56 -20.94 -5.70
N LEU A 145 3.55 -21.60 -4.54
CA LEU A 145 3.27 -20.95 -3.27
C LEU A 145 4.50 -20.15 -2.83
N LEU A 146 4.32 -18.84 -2.71
CA LEU A 146 5.29 -17.92 -2.14
C LEU A 146 4.87 -17.56 -0.72
N GLU A 147 5.84 -17.61 0.20
CA GLU A 147 5.66 -17.23 1.59
C GLU A 147 6.74 -16.22 1.98
N GLU A 148 6.32 -15.12 2.59
CA GLU A 148 7.24 -14.08 3.07
C GLU A 148 6.75 -13.45 4.37
N ASN A 149 7.67 -12.86 5.12
CA ASN A 149 7.35 -12.02 6.27
C ASN A 149 7.68 -10.56 5.95
N ARG A 150 6.86 -9.64 6.47
CA ARG A 150 7.03 -8.20 6.32
C ARG A 150 6.76 -7.50 7.64
N GLU A 151 7.70 -6.63 8.02
CA GLU A 151 7.51 -5.73 9.16
C GLU A 151 6.68 -4.52 8.72
N LEU A 152 5.56 -4.31 9.39
CA LEU A 152 4.65 -3.19 9.14
C LEU A 152 4.81 -2.15 10.25
N PRO A 153 4.92 -0.86 9.92
CA PRO A 153 5.04 0.20 10.91
C PRO A 153 3.75 0.29 11.71
N HIS A 154 3.91 0.38 13.03
CA HIS A 154 2.84 0.23 13.99
C HIS A 154 2.96 1.25 15.12
N ILE A 155 1.82 1.76 15.58
CA ILE A 155 1.70 2.67 16.72
C ILE A 155 0.53 2.23 17.60
N SER A 156 0.74 2.16 18.91
CA SER A 156 -0.33 1.89 19.89
C SER A 156 -0.35 2.92 21.03
N CYS A 157 0.69 3.74 21.13
CA CYS A 157 0.83 4.82 22.09
C CYS A 157 1.59 5.99 21.45
N SER A 158 1.58 7.14 22.12
CA SER A 158 2.25 8.36 21.65
C SER A 158 3.74 8.19 21.40
N ASP A 159 4.42 7.37 22.21
CA ASP A 159 5.88 7.29 22.25
C ASP A 159 6.43 6.61 20.99
N HIS A 160 5.64 5.75 20.34
CA HIS A 160 6.03 5.07 19.09
C HIS A 160 6.14 6.01 17.89
N LEU A 161 5.50 7.18 17.92
CA LEU A 161 5.47 8.09 16.77
C LEU A 161 6.87 8.62 16.41
N GLN A 162 7.72 8.80 17.42
CA GLN A 162 9.06 9.34 17.20
C GLN A 162 9.89 8.43 16.26
N GLU A 163 9.78 7.11 16.41
CA GLU A 163 10.50 6.13 15.57
C GLU A 163 10.05 6.16 14.11
N HIS A 164 8.81 6.59 13.84
CA HIS A 164 8.24 6.64 12.50
C HIS A 164 8.35 8.01 11.82
N THR A 165 8.93 9.01 12.49
CA THR A 165 8.94 10.39 11.99
C THR A 165 9.57 10.49 10.60
N ASP A 166 10.74 9.89 10.38
CA ASP A 166 11.41 9.94 9.07
C ASP A 166 10.61 9.21 7.99
N TRP A 167 10.03 8.05 8.32
CA TRP A 167 9.18 7.28 7.42
C TRP A 167 7.92 8.06 7.02
N ILE A 168 7.26 8.72 7.98
CA ILE A 168 6.10 9.59 7.76
C ILE A 168 6.50 10.79 6.89
N GLN A 169 7.59 11.48 7.23
CA GLN A 169 8.03 12.69 6.53
C GLN A 169 8.43 12.42 5.07
N ASN A 170 9.10 11.30 4.81
CA ASN A 170 9.48 10.91 3.45
C ASN A 170 8.26 10.70 2.54
N ARG A 171 7.12 10.28 3.10
CA ARG A 171 5.85 10.11 2.36
C ARG A 171 5.10 11.41 2.14
N ILE A 172 5.25 12.37 3.04
CA ILE A 172 4.60 13.68 2.93
C ILE A 172 5.34 14.58 1.93
N LYS A 173 6.68 14.49 1.87
CA LYS A 173 7.55 15.40 1.09
C LYS A 173 7.28 15.43 -0.42
N ILE A 174 6.72 14.37 -1.00
CA ILE A 174 6.39 14.30 -2.43
C ILE A 174 4.87 14.19 -2.58
N GLN A 175 4.20 15.34 -2.64
CA GLN A 175 2.75 15.42 -2.76
C GLN A 175 2.33 15.21 -4.22
N ILE A 176 1.94 13.98 -4.54
CA ILE A 176 1.28 13.63 -5.79
C ILE A 176 -0.10 13.12 -5.42
N TYR A 177 -1.13 13.82 -5.88
CA TYR A 177 -2.53 13.56 -5.51
C TYR A 177 -3.28 12.75 -6.56
N ASP A 178 -2.85 12.81 -7.81
CA ASP A 178 -3.44 12.05 -8.92
C ASP A 178 -2.38 11.77 -10.00
N GLY A 179 -2.79 11.03 -11.03
CA GLY A 179 -1.90 10.69 -12.11
C GLY A 179 -1.60 11.84 -13.08
N VAL A 180 -2.35 12.95 -13.03
CA VAL A 180 -2.05 14.17 -13.81
C VAL A 180 -0.82 14.86 -13.22
N GLU A 181 -0.78 15.00 -11.90
CA GLU A 181 0.39 15.52 -11.20
C GLU A 181 1.59 14.59 -11.35
N LEU A 182 1.39 13.27 -11.24
CA LEU A 182 2.46 12.28 -11.45
C LEU A 182 3.08 12.44 -12.85
N TRP A 183 2.25 12.54 -13.89
CA TRP A 183 2.72 12.71 -15.26
C TRP A 183 3.49 14.04 -15.46
N LYS A 184 3.01 15.11 -14.82
CA LYS A 184 3.64 16.43 -14.88
C LYS A 184 5.03 16.42 -14.23
N LEU A 185 5.19 15.76 -13.09
CA LEU A 185 6.41 15.76 -12.29
C LEU A 185 7.36 14.58 -12.59
N LYS A 186 6.97 13.65 -13.46
CA LYS A 186 7.69 12.38 -13.71
C LYS A 186 9.20 12.54 -13.95
N GLU A 187 9.63 13.58 -14.64
CA GLU A 187 11.05 13.80 -14.98
C GLU A 187 11.87 14.29 -13.78
N GLU A 188 11.24 15.03 -12.86
CA GLU A 188 11.85 15.45 -11.59
C GLU A 188 11.91 14.27 -10.61
N LEU A 189 10.85 13.46 -10.58
CA LEU A 189 10.70 12.35 -9.66
C LEU A 189 11.52 11.13 -10.06
N PHE A 190 11.64 10.88 -11.36
CA PHE A 190 12.25 9.70 -11.93
C PHE A 190 13.20 10.08 -13.08
N PRO A 191 14.31 10.79 -12.79
CA PRO A 191 15.20 11.35 -13.80
C PRO A 191 15.88 10.31 -14.69
N ARG A 192 15.85 9.03 -14.32
CA ARG A 192 16.44 7.91 -15.07
C ARG A 192 15.41 7.14 -15.89
N LEU A 193 14.13 7.49 -15.78
CA LEU A 193 13.06 6.88 -16.55
C LEU A 193 12.64 7.79 -17.71
N GLU A 194 12.61 7.22 -18.91
CA GLU A 194 12.01 7.85 -20.09
C GLU A 194 10.61 7.27 -20.30
N PHE A 195 9.65 8.07 -20.76
CA PHE A 195 8.26 7.61 -20.89
C PHE A 195 7.77 7.74 -22.32
N CYS A 196 7.18 6.68 -22.87
CA CYS A 196 6.46 6.75 -24.15
C CYS A 196 5.20 7.62 -24.01
N ASP A 197 4.80 8.28 -25.10
CA ASP A 197 3.63 9.18 -25.12
C ASP A 197 2.32 8.47 -24.70
N SER A 198 2.20 7.17 -25.03
CA SER A 198 1.07 6.31 -24.63
C SER A 198 0.84 6.30 -23.11
N VAL A 199 1.92 6.36 -22.33
CA VAL A 199 1.89 6.29 -20.87
C VAL A 199 1.23 7.53 -20.26
N GLY A 200 1.29 8.67 -20.94
CA GLY A 200 0.71 9.91 -20.42
C GLY A 200 -0.78 9.80 -20.16
N LYS A 201 -1.54 9.25 -21.11
CA LYS A 201 -2.99 9.02 -20.93
C LYS A 201 -3.28 7.98 -19.85
N GLN A 202 -2.44 6.95 -19.75
CA GLN A 202 -2.61 5.88 -18.77
C GLN A 202 -2.47 6.40 -17.34
N LEU A 203 -1.41 7.18 -17.08
CA LEU A 203 -1.20 7.80 -15.78
C LEU A 203 -2.31 8.81 -15.47
N GLN A 204 -2.65 9.71 -16.40
CA GLN A 204 -3.69 10.74 -16.17
C GLN A 204 -5.10 10.18 -15.90
N ASN A 205 -5.35 8.92 -16.23
CA ASN A 205 -6.59 8.24 -15.89
C ASN A 205 -6.67 7.81 -14.43
N ILE A 206 -5.54 7.72 -13.73
CA ILE A 206 -5.50 7.41 -12.30
C ILE A 206 -6.01 8.63 -11.51
N LYS A 207 -7.17 8.48 -10.88
CA LYS A 207 -7.84 9.53 -10.12
C LYS A 207 -7.35 9.57 -8.69
N ARG A 208 -7.56 10.72 -8.05
CA ARG A 208 -7.22 10.91 -6.64
C ARG A 208 -7.89 9.86 -5.76
N GLY A 209 -7.13 9.29 -4.85
CA GLY A 209 -7.57 8.24 -3.93
C GLY A 209 -7.52 6.82 -4.51
N GLN A 210 -7.21 6.65 -5.80
CA GLN A 210 -7.03 5.32 -6.37
C GLN A 210 -5.70 4.70 -5.91
N LEU A 211 -5.79 3.47 -5.40
CA LEU A 211 -4.66 2.68 -4.92
C LEU A 211 -3.54 2.55 -5.96
N GLU A 212 -3.90 2.45 -7.24
CA GLU A 212 -2.95 2.30 -8.34
C GLU A 212 -1.94 3.45 -8.41
N LEU A 213 -2.32 4.66 -7.98
CA LEU A 213 -1.40 5.80 -7.97
C LEU A 213 -0.19 5.52 -7.10
N LYS A 214 -0.43 4.98 -5.89
CA LYS A 214 0.60 4.70 -4.91
C LYS A 214 1.52 3.59 -5.42
N LEU A 215 0.92 2.47 -5.85
CA LEU A 215 1.64 1.30 -6.34
C LEU A 215 2.51 1.62 -7.56
N VAL A 216 1.98 2.39 -8.52
CA VAL A 216 2.73 2.82 -9.70
C VAL A 216 3.90 3.72 -9.31
N ARG A 217 3.67 4.72 -8.44
CA ARG A 217 4.72 5.63 -8.00
C ARG A 217 5.86 4.90 -7.30
N GLU A 218 5.56 3.94 -6.43
CA GLU A 218 6.55 3.14 -5.72
C GLU A 218 7.36 2.26 -6.66
N ALA A 219 6.70 1.57 -7.59
CA ALA A 219 7.38 0.76 -8.57
C ALA A 219 8.29 1.59 -9.48
N LEU A 220 7.85 2.77 -9.92
CA LEU A 220 8.69 3.71 -10.68
C LEU A 220 9.87 4.23 -9.84
N SER A 221 9.65 4.54 -8.56
CA SER A 221 10.72 5.01 -7.66
C SER A 221 11.79 3.93 -7.43
N GLN A 222 11.38 2.68 -7.24
CA GLN A 222 12.30 1.57 -7.08
C GLN A 222 13.04 1.29 -8.40
N LEU A 223 12.35 1.34 -9.54
CA LEU A 223 12.97 1.17 -10.87
C LEU A 223 13.98 2.28 -11.17
N ASP A 224 13.70 3.53 -10.83
CA ASP A 224 14.67 4.64 -10.94
C ASP A 224 15.91 4.38 -10.07
N SER A 225 15.70 3.87 -8.85
CA SER A 225 16.80 3.48 -7.95
C SER A 225 17.63 2.32 -8.52
N CYS A 226 17.00 1.32 -9.15
CA CYS A 226 17.72 0.27 -9.88
C CYS A 226 18.61 0.88 -10.97
N CYS A 227 18.06 1.81 -11.75
CA CYS A 227 18.81 2.53 -12.79
C CYS A 227 19.99 3.31 -12.20
N GLN A 228 19.83 3.92 -11.02
CA GLN A 228 20.90 4.65 -10.35
C GLN A 228 22.13 3.77 -10.06
N ASN A 229 21.89 2.53 -9.66
CA ASN A 229 22.95 1.59 -9.29
C ASN A 229 23.42 0.73 -10.47
N TRP A 230 22.73 0.79 -11.63
CA TRP A 230 23.13 0.11 -12.84
C TRP A 230 24.18 0.91 -13.61
N THR A 231 25.46 0.62 -13.36
CA THR A 231 26.60 1.33 -13.96
C THR A 231 27.30 0.55 -15.09
N SER A 232 27.04 -0.75 -15.23
CA SER A 232 27.65 -1.62 -16.22
C SER A 232 26.83 -2.90 -16.44
N GLY A 233 27.08 -3.60 -17.56
CA GLY A 233 26.45 -4.88 -17.88
C GLY A 233 24.96 -4.77 -18.18
N SER A 234 24.25 -5.90 -18.10
CA SER A 234 22.81 -5.96 -18.28
C SER A 234 22.05 -5.39 -17.07
N PHE A 235 20.85 -4.86 -17.30
CA PHE A 235 19.96 -4.42 -16.24
C PHE A 235 19.66 -5.56 -15.26
N SER A 236 19.71 -5.27 -13.95
CA SER A 236 19.33 -6.19 -12.87
C SER A 236 18.55 -5.44 -11.80
N SER A 237 17.55 -6.12 -11.23
CA SER A 237 16.74 -5.66 -10.11
C SER A 237 17.07 -6.39 -8.80
N GLU A 238 18.17 -7.14 -8.79
CA GLU A 238 18.64 -7.86 -7.61
C GLU A 238 18.88 -6.90 -6.43
N GLY A 239 18.37 -7.27 -5.26
CA GLY A 239 18.43 -6.44 -4.05
C GLY A 239 17.31 -5.39 -3.91
N TYR A 240 16.36 -5.33 -4.86
CA TYR A 240 15.18 -4.46 -4.77
C TYR A 240 13.89 -5.27 -4.63
N SER A 241 12.88 -4.68 -4.00
CA SER A 241 11.57 -5.29 -3.78
C SER A 241 10.62 -5.14 -4.97
N ILE A 242 11.14 -5.09 -6.20
CA ILE A 242 10.34 -5.08 -7.44
C ILE A 242 10.29 -6.47 -8.06
N GLU A 243 9.09 -6.96 -8.31
CA GLU A 243 8.89 -8.23 -8.98
C GLU A 243 8.88 -8.02 -10.51
N ILE A 244 10.01 -8.30 -11.15
CA ILE A 244 10.20 -8.20 -12.59
C ILE A 244 10.23 -9.58 -13.22
N SER A 245 9.52 -9.73 -14.34
CA SER A 245 9.63 -10.91 -15.19
C SER A 245 9.59 -10.53 -16.67
N PRO A 246 10.23 -11.33 -17.53
CA PRO A 246 9.98 -11.27 -18.96
C PRO A 246 8.58 -11.81 -19.30
N GLU A 247 8.04 -11.38 -20.43
CA GLU A 247 6.94 -12.06 -21.11
C GLU A 247 7.37 -13.45 -21.61
N SER A 248 6.42 -14.39 -21.63
CA SER A 248 6.72 -15.74 -22.13
C SER A 248 6.93 -15.74 -23.64
N THR A 249 7.77 -16.66 -24.14
CA THR A 249 7.98 -16.81 -25.60
C THR A 249 6.68 -17.09 -26.35
N VAL A 250 5.77 -17.86 -25.75
CA VAL A 250 4.45 -18.17 -26.34
C VAL A 250 3.61 -16.90 -26.45
N THR A 251 3.56 -16.11 -25.38
CA THR A 251 2.86 -14.82 -25.36
C THR A 251 3.42 -13.86 -26.40
N LEU A 252 4.76 -13.71 -26.51
CA LEU A 252 5.38 -12.81 -27.48
C LEU A 252 5.15 -13.25 -28.94
N ASN A 253 5.10 -14.55 -29.22
CA ASN A 253 4.79 -15.04 -30.56
C ASN A 253 3.37 -14.66 -31.02
N GLN A 254 2.41 -14.57 -30.08
CA GLN A 254 1.01 -14.30 -30.40
C GLN A 254 0.62 -12.82 -30.23
N TYR A 255 1.21 -12.13 -29.24
CA TYR A 255 0.79 -10.80 -28.79
C TYR A 255 1.96 -9.78 -28.71
N SER A 256 2.96 -9.92 -29.59
CA SER A 256 4.10 -8.98 -29.64
C SER A 256 3.69 -7.55 -29.97
N GLN A 257 2.62 -7.36 -30.75
CA GLN A 257 2.16 -6.02 -31.14
C GLN A 257 1.69 -5.21 -29.93
N GLU A 258 1.02 -5.85 -28.98
CA GLU A 258 0.54 -5.23 -27.74
C GLU A 258 1.68 -4.84 -26.79
N ARG A 259 2.88 -5.41 -26.98
CA ARG A 259 4.11 -5.08 -26.23
C ARG A 259 5.07 -4.20 -27.04
N THR A 260 4.68 -3.79 -28.24
CA THR A 260 5.49 -2.92 -29.09
C THR A 260 5.02 -1.49 -28.92
N PHE A 261 5.91 -0.62 -28.47
CA PHE A 261 5.58 0.78 -28.20
C PHE A 261 6.52 1.70 -28.96
N ARG A 262 5.98 2.81 -29.45
CA ARG A 262 6.76 3.88 -30.05
C ARG A 262 7.45 4.70 -28.95
N CYS A 263 8.77 4.65 -28.92
CA CYS A 263 9.63 5.32 -27.95
C CYS A 263 9.81 6.82 -28.25
N PRO A 264 10.34 7.62 -27.30
CA PRO A 264 10.56 9.06 -27.48
C PRO A 264 11.48 9.44 -28.65
N ASP A 265 12.39 8.55 -29.04
CA ASP A 265 13.27 8.72 -30.20
C ASP A 265 12.58 8.38 -31.55
N GLY A 266 11.29 8.05 -31.50
CA GLY A 266 10.47 7.73 -32.65
C GLY A 266 10.55 6.26 -33.12
N GLN A 267 11.42 5.44 -32.54
CA GLN A 267 11.57 4.03 -32.88
C GLN A 267 10.53 3.17 -32.18
N GLU A 268 10.08 2.09 -32.83
CA GLU A 268 9.26 1.07 -32.19
C GLU A 268 10.16 -0.01 -31.57
N ARG A 269 9.88 -0.37 -30.31
CA ARG A 269 10.63 -1.41 -29.60
C ARG A 269 9.68 -2.36 -28.91
N LEU A 270 10.11 -3.62 -28.76
CA LEU A 270 9.41 -4.65 -28.01
C LEU A 270 9.79 -4.58 -26.53
N PHE A 271 8.80 -4.46 -25.65
CA PHE A 271 8.97 -4.32 -24.21
C PHE A 271 8.64 -5.65 -23.52
N GLU A 272 9.64 -6.53 -23.46
CA GLU A 272 9.51 -7.87 -22.89
C GLU A 272 9.45 -7.87 -21.37
N GLN A 273 10.16 -6.94 -20.72
CA GLN A 273 10.25 -6.87 -19.26
C GLN A 273 9.05 -6.12 -18.68
N HIS A 274 8.51 -6.61 -17.57
CA HIS A 274 7.46 -5.90 -16.85
C HIS A 274 7.55 -6.08 -15.33
N ILE A 275 7.14 -5.03 -14.60
CA ILE A 275 6.91 -5.08 -13.15
C ILE A 275 5.47 -5.50 -12.89
N LYS A 276 5.25 -6.36 -11.88
CA LYS A 276 3.92 -6.81 -11.47
C LYS A 276 3.40 -6.02 -10.29
N LEU A 277 2.32 -5.28 -10.52
CA LEU A 277 1.53 -4.65 -9.45
C LEU A 277 0.36 -5.57 -9.11
N ARG A 278 0.65 -6.64 -8.38
CA ARG A 278 -0.29 -7.75 -8.15
C ARG A 278 -1.58 -7.31 -7.43
N VAL A 279 -1.48 -6.36 -6.50
CA VAL A 279 -2.59 -5.82 -5.71
C VAL A 279 -3.74 -5.28 -6.57
N CYS A 280 -3.42 -4.61 -7.68
CA CYS A 280 -4.42 -4.07 -8.61
C CYS A 280 -4.45 -4.82 -9.95
N ASN A 281 -3.69 -5.91 -10.07
CA ASN A 281 -3.42 -6.63 -11.31
C ASN A 281 -2.96 -5.74 -12.48
N TRP A 282 -2.10 -4.77 -12.18
CA TRP A 282 -1.46 -3.92 -13.19
C TRP A 282 -0.06 -4.42 -13.53
N ARG A 283 0.46 -3.94 -14.67
CA ARG A 283 1.80 -4.17 -15.18
C ARG A 283 2.42 -2.84 -15.58
N ILE A 284 3.73 -2.71 -15.34
CA ILE A 284 4.55 -1.64 -15.89
C ILE A 284 5.54 -2.29 -16.86
N HIS A 285 5.32 -2.14 -18.17
CA HIS A 285 6.27 -2.63 -19.17
C HIS A 285 7.38 -1.61 -19.38
N PHE A 286 8.62 -2.09 -19.36
CA PHE A 286 9.80 -1.25 -19.53
C PHE A 286 10.84 -1.89 -20.44
N TYR A 287 11.73 -1.05 -20.98
CA TYR A 287 12.81 -1.42 -21.89
C TYR A 287 14.12 -0.81 -21.38
N PRO A 288 15.08 -1.61 -20.91
CA PRO A 288 16.42 -1.11 -20.59
C PRO A 288 17.14 -0.62 -21.85
N LYS A 289 17.70 0.59 -21.79
CA LYS A 289 18.49 1.13 -22.92
C LYS A 289 19.80 0.34 -23.06
N GLU A 290 20.44 0.42 -24.23
CA GLU A 290 21.71 -0.28 -24.47
C GLU A 290 22.81 0.19 -23.51
N GLU A 291 22.82 1.49 -23.17
CA GLU A 291 23.71 2.05 -22.17
C GLU A 291 23.08 2.01 -20.77
N PRO A 292 23.86 1.64 -19.73
CA PRO A 292 23.38 1.63 -18.35
C PRO A 292 22.85 2.97 -17.86
N GLY A 293 21.99 2.89 -16.84
CA GLY A 293 21.53 4.06 -16.10
C GLY A 293 20.19 4.63 -16.54
N LYS A 294 19.56 4.09 -17.60
CA LYS A 294 18.22 4.50 -18.04
C LYS A 294 17.37 3.37 -18.60
N VAL A 295 16.07 3.46 -18.35
CA VAL A 295 15.06 2.58 -18.96
C VAL A 295 13.93 3.42 -19.56
N ILE A 296 13.22 2.87 -20.53
CA ILE A 296 12.05 3.48 -21.16
C ILE A 296 10.80 2.75 -20.62
N ILE A 297 9.73 3.48 -20.30
CA ILE A 297 8.44 2.95 -19.87
C ILE A 297 7.47 3.00 -21.05
N GLY A 298 6.95 1.83 -21.45
CA GLY A 298 6.07 1.68 -22.61
C GLY A 298 4.58 1.62 -22.26
N TYR A 299 4.27 1.05 -21.10
CA TYR A 299 2.89 0.82 -20.66
C TYR A 299 2.78 0.78 -19.14
N ILE A 300 1.70 1.36 -18.61
CA ILE A 300 1.23 1.27 -17.23
C ILE A 300 -0.27 1.01 -17.25
N GLY A 301 -0.73 -0.10 -16.70
CA GLY A 301 -2.16 -0.40 -16.66
C GLY A 301 -2.45 -1.85 -16.36
N ARG A 302 -3.70 -2.27 -16.56
CA ARG A 302 -4.11 -3.66 -16.37
C ARG A 302 -3.26 -4.63 -17.20
N HIS A 303 -3.16 -5.87 -16.73
CA HIS A 303 -2.52 -6.96 -17.45
C HIS A 303 -3.01 -7.04 -18.92
N LEU A 304 -2.06 -7.03 -19.85
CA LEU A 304 -2.33 -7.16 -21.29
C LEU A 304 -2.72 -8.61 -21.63
N PRO A 305 -3.44 -8.85 -22.73
CA PRO A 305 -3.86 -10.20 -23.13
C PRO A 305 -2.67 -11.14 -23.32
N THR A 306 -2.82 -12.41 -22.94
CA THR A 306 -1.78 -13.45 -23.11
C THR A 306 -2.39 -14.73 -23.68
N ASP A 307 -1.56 -15.74 -23.96
CA ASP A 307 -2.02 -17.05 -24.41
C ASP A 307 -2.89 -17.75 -23.34
N LYS A 308 -2.52 -17.60 -22.06
CA LYS A 308 -3.31 -18.12 -20.93
C LYS A 308 -4.59 -17.30 -20.66
N TYR A 309 -4.56 -16.00 -20.97
CA TYR A 309 -5.66 -15.07 -20.70
C TYR A 309 -5.99 -14.23 -21.96
N PRO A 310 -6.63 -14.84 -22.97
CA PRO A 310 -7.10 -14.10 -24.15
C PRO A 310 -8.26 -13.16 -23.80
N THR A 311 -8.43 -12.09 -24.59
CA THR A 311 -9.58 -11.16 -24.50
C THR A 311 -10.90 -11.83 -24.78
#